data_AF-A0A1Y6HQ87-F1
#
_entry.id   AF-A0A1Y6HQ87-F1
#
_cell.length_a   1.000
_cell.length_b   1.000
_cell.length_c   1.000
_cell.angle_alpha   90.00
_cell.angle_beta   90.00
_cell.angle_gamma   90.00
#
_symmetry.space_group_name_H-M   'P 1'
#
loop_
_entity.id
_entity.type
_entity.pdbx_description
1 polymer ?
#
loop_
_entity_poly.entity_id
_entity_poly.type
_entity_poly.pdbx_seq_one_letter_code
_entity_poly.pdbx_strand_id
1 'polypeptide(L)'
;MYAAKRQRDGFEHVVSGAGPRTAAADGDQNLRTARVQLLWEPTDDLDINLAADYSSRDENCCVTVTTERGPTAALIDALTPDGQGTIPRANPQRRRAYSNRSTAQEIQDRGVSAQVDWTTPWLGQAVLTSITALRDWKSVNGLDFDYGAADILYRAPSEDEMLTRFKTFSQELRLAGSSERIDWMVGAFYADEFLHRNESYRFGSVYEPYLSSVLLARVNPALATRADASRFLADATGLPAGTLFRGQGSQDRFRQHGNSAALFTNTIWHATDALDVVVGLRYTYESKTLQSAFQNPDGSPACASYFLPNGQISSAALQRIGAALVARGVPVAAVPAIAPQVIGFTCLPWANIAHAGRQTEQQRTEREWSGTAKLAYRWNDVVMTYASAARGYKAGGFNLGFSRHTCKNSS
;
A
#
# COMPACT_ATOMS: atom_id res chain seq x y z
N MET A 1 -9.25 -20.15 25.47
CA MET A 1 -9.44 -18.70 25.21
C MET A 1 -8.17 -17.95 25.55
N TYR A 2 -7.85 -16.87 24.84
CA TYR A 2 -6.84 -15.91 25.30
C TYR A 2 -7.33 -14.49 25.07
N ALA A 3 -6.90 -13.58 25.94
CA ALA A 3 -7.04 -12.15 25.75
C ALA A 3 -5.72 -11.49 26.14
N ALA A 4 -5.28 -10.51 25.36
CA ALA A 4 -4.08 -9.76 25.64
C ALA A 4 -4.29 -8.28 25.36
N LYS A 5 -3.69 -7.46 26.21
CA LYS A 5 -3.51 -6.03 26.00
C LYS A 5 -2.02 -5.75 26.06
N ARG A 6 -1.49 -5.09 25.03
CA ARG A 6 -0.10 -4.65 25.00
C ARG A 6 -0.08 -3.16 24.71
N GLN A 7 0.61 -2.43 25.57
CA GLN A 7 0.88 -1.01 25.38
C GLN A 7 2.39 -0.80 25.30
N ARG A 8 2.85 0.00 24.34
CA ARG A 8 4.23 0.45 24.21
C ARG A 8 4.21 1.95 24.00
N ASP A 9 4.96 2.68 24.81
CA ASP A 9 5.13 4.11 24.61
C ASP A 9 5.97 4.40 23.37
N GLY A 10 5.75 5.58 22.78
CA GLY A 10 6.51 6.04 21.64
C GLY A 10 7.99 6.23 22.01
N PHE A 11 8.86 5.84 21.09
CA PHE A 11 10.31 5.88 21.30
C PHE A 11 11.01 6.94 20.45
N GLU A 12 10.28 7.60 19.55
CA GLU A 12 10.75 8.74 18.76
C GLU A 12 10.20 10.03 19.33
N HIS A 13 11.04 11.05 19.42
CA HIS A 13 10.67 12.40 19.88
C HIS A 13 10.36 13.26 18.67
N VAL A 14 9.11 13.73 18.57
CA VAL A 14 8.64 14.48 17.41
C VAL A 14 8.68 15.98 17.68
N VAL A 15 9.28 16.70 16.74
CA VAL A 15 9.18 18.16 16.65
C VAL A 15 8.06 18.50 15.67
N SER A 16 6.95 19.03 16.19
CA SER A 16 5.76 19.30 15.37
C SER A 16 5.78 20.64 14.63
N GLY A 17 6.72 21.53 14.94
CA GLY A 17 6.70 22.91 14.46
C GLY A 17 5.37 23.61 14.76
N ALA A 18 4.82 24.29 13.75
CA ALA A 18 3.55 25.00 13.87
C ALA A 18 2.30 24.09 13.91
N GLY A 19 2.47 22.76 13.84
CA GLY A 19 1.36 21.80 13.90
C GLY A 19 0.67 21.56 12.54
N PRO A 20 -0.55 20.99 12.53
CA PRO A 20 -1.49 20.81 13.65
C PRO A 20 -1.20 19.61 14.57
N ARG A 21 -0.14 18.83 14.33
CA ARG A 21 0.22 17.69 15.19
C ARG A 21 0.51 18.13 16.63
N THR A 22 -0.16 17.50 17.59
CA THR A 22 0.07 17.71 19.03
C THR A 22 0.88 16.60 19.69
N ALA A 23 0.94 15.40 19.09
CA ALA A 23 1.69 14.28 19.61
C ALA A 23 3.21 14.53 19.54
N ALA A 24 3.86 14.61 20.70
CA ALA A 24 5.30 14.82 20.84
C ALA A 24 6.13 13.52 20.75
N ALA A 25 5.47 12.37 20.58
CA ALA A 25 6.11 11.08 20.41
C ALA A 25 5.49 10.31 19.22
N ASP A 26 6.22 9.32 18.73
CA ASP A 26 5.80 8.39 17.66
C ASP A 26 6.37 6.98 17.91
N GLY A 27 5.87 5.99 17.17
CA GLY A 27 6.23 4.58 17.36
C GLY A 27 5.61 3.95 18.60
N ASP A 28 4.56 4.54 19.17
CA ASP A 28 3.76 3.93 20.24
C ASP A 28 2.90 2.78 19.68
N GLN A 29 2.39 1.90 20.54
CA GLN A 29 1.47 0.83 20.15
C GLN A 29 0.44 0.57 21.24
N ASN A 30 -0.83 0.45 20.85
CA ASN A 30 -1.91 0.03 21.73
C ASN A 30 -2.68 -1.13 21.10
N LEU A 31 -2.24 -2.36 21.39
CA LEU A 31 -2.85 -3.59 20.89
C LEU A 31 -3.82 -4.17 21.91
N ARG A 32 -5.02 -4.52 21.43
CA ARG A 32 -6.01 -5.33 22.15
C ARG A 32 -6.36 -6.51 21.28
N THR A 33 -6.31 -7.72 21.83
CA THR A 33 -6.66 -8.94 21.09
C THR A 33 -7.37 -9.93 21.99
N ALA A 34 -8.33 -10.66 21.43
CA ALA A 34 -9.02 -11.75 22.09
C ALA A 34 -9.32 -12.86 21.08
N ARG A 35 -9.22 -14.10 21.54
CA ARG A 35 -9.60 -15.29 20.79
C ARG A 35 -10.32 -16.28 21.68
N VAL A 36 -11.45 -16.77 21.19
CA VAL A 36 -12.18 -17.89 21.78
C VAL A 36 -12.12 -19.05 20.80
N GLN A 37 -12.01 -20.26 21.35
CA GLN A 37 -11.99 -21.48 20.58
C GLN A 37 -12.73 -22.56 21.37
N LEU A 38 -13.60 -23.31 20.69
CA LEU A 38 -14.40 -24.39 21.21
C LEU A 38 -14.17 -25.62 20.33
N LEU A 39 -13.60 -26.66 20.91
CA LEU A 39 -13.63 -28.00 20.35
C LEU A 39 -14.91 -28.68 20.86
N TRP A 40 -15.72 -29.16 19.94
CA TRP A 40 -16.92 -29.93 20.20
C TRP A 40 -16.77 -31.28 19.51
N GLU A 41 -16.93 -32.35 20.29
CA GLU A 41 -16.81 -33.74 19.84
C GLU A 41 -18.19 -34.40 20.01
N PRO A 42 -19.13 -34.28 19.05
CA PRO A 42 -20.46 -34.88 19.17
C PRO A 42 -20.44 -36.41 19.27
N THR A 43 -19.43 -37.04 18.68
CA THR A 43 -19.21 -38.49 18.63
C THR A 43 -17.71 -38.77 18.58
N ASP A 44 -17.29 -40.01 18.84
CA ASP A 44 -15.87 -40.42 18.78
C ASP A 44 -15.20 -40.22 17.41
N ASP A 45 -15.99 -40.13 16.33
CA ASP A 45 -15.50 -39.98 14.96
C ASP A 45 -15.55 -38.53 14.44
N LEU A 46 -16.09 -37.57 15.20
CA LEU A 46 -16.40 -36.23 14.69
C LEU A 46 -15.88 -35.14 15.62
N ASP A 47 -14.97 -34.32 15.10
CA ASP A 47 -14.41 -33.17 15.79
C ASP A 47 -14.84 -31.89 15.08
N ILE A 48 -15.37 -30.92 15.84
CA ILE A 48 -15.78 -29.62 15.34
C ILE A 48 -15.07 -28.54 16.16
N ASN A 49 -14.13 -27.85 15.53
CA ASN A 49 -13.39 -26.76 16.13
C ASN A 49 -13.89 -25.41 15.61
N LEU A 50 -14.53 -24.64 16.48
CA LEU A 50 -15.02 -23.29 16.21
C LEU A 50 -14.05 -22.28 16.82
N ALA A 51 -13.62 -21.28 16.04
CA ALA A 51 -12.78 -20.20 16.53
C ALA A 51 -13.32 -18.83 16.09
N ALA A 52 -13.16 -17.85 16.98
CA ALA A 52 -13.44 -16.45 16.70
C ALA A 52 -12.34 -15.60 17.33
N ASP A 53 -11.86 -14.60 16.59
CA ASP A 53 -10.84 -13.69 17.07
C ASP A 53 -11.09 -12.24 16.62
N TYR A 54 -10.62 -11.32 17.45
CA TYR A 54 -10.64 -9.89 17.19
C TYR A 54 -9.34 -9.28 17.69
N SER A 55 -8.72 -8.43 16.88
CA SER A 55 -7.56 -7.63 17.22
C SER A 55 -7.76 -6.19 16.75
N SER A 56 -7.40 -5.22 17.59
CA SER A 56 -7.35 -3.80 17.27
C SER A 56 -6.01 -3.24 17.70
N ARG A 57 -5.41 -2.40 16.85
CA ARG A 57 -4.18 -1.68 17.14
C ARG A 57 -4.34 -0.22 16.75
N ASP A 58 -4.24 0.64 17.74
CA ASP A 58 -4.14 2.09 17.56
C ASP A 58 -2.68 2.49 17.84
N GLU A 59 -2.05 3.20 16.92
CA GLU A 59 -0.64 3.62 17.03
C GLU A 59 -0.38 4.93 16.29
N ASN A 60 0.71 5.63 16.62
CA ASN A 60 1.30 6.60 15.70
C ASN A 60 2.47 5.92 15.01
N CYS A 61 2.41 5.88 13.67
CA CYS A 61 3.49 5.39 12.83
C CYS A 61 3.41 5.99 11.41
N CYS A 62 4.49 6.29 10.72
CA CYS A 62 5.85 6.27 11.21
C CYS A 62 6.47 7.58 10.79
N VAL A 63 7.06 8.30 11.73
CA VAL A 63 8.01 9.36 11.38
C VAL A 63 9.35 8.72 11.00
N THR A 64 10.24 9.53 10.44
CA THR A 64 11.58 9.10 10.09
C THR A 64 12.61 10.01 10.74
N VAL A 65 13.72 9.42 11.18
CA VAL A 65 14.85 10.18 11.71
C VAL A 65 15.78 10.57 10.56
N THR A 66 16.15 11.85 10.50
CA THR A 66 17.02 12.35 9.44
C THR A 66 18.43 11.79 9.57
N THR A 67 18.86 11.03 8.56
CA THR A 67 20.24 10.53 8.41
C THR A 67 21.14 11.51 7.69
N GLU A 68 20.57 12.33 6.80
CA GLU A 68 21.28 13.33 6.01
C GLU A 68 20.45 14.61 5.87
N ARG A 69 21.09 15.78 6.03
CA ARG A 69 20.43 17.07 5.82
C ARG A 69 20.60 17.47 4.35
N GLY A 70 19.51 17.36 3.58
CA GLY A 70 19.51 17.60 2.14
C GLY A 70 19.61 19.08 1.73
N PRO A 71 19.84 19.36 0.44
CA PRO A 71 20.05 20.72 -0.09
C PRO A 71 18.81 21.62 0.00
N THR A 72 17.61 21.06 0.17
CA THR A 72 16.37 21.83 0.35
C THR A 72 16.12 22.26 1.79
N ALA A 73 16.92 21.80 2.76
CA ALA A 73 16.70 22.07 4.19
C ALA A 73 16.56 23.57 4.50
N ALA A 74 17.42 24.42 3.93
CA ALA A 74 17.35 25.87 4.13
C ALA A 74 16.03 26.48 3.62
N LEU A 75 15.45 25.94 2.55
CA LEU A 75 14.14 26.38 2.04
C LEU A 75 13.00 25.92 2.96
N ILE A 76 13.06 24.67 3.45
CA ILE A 76 12.07 24.13 4.39
C ILE A 76 12.13 24.93 5.70
N ASP A 77 13.33 25.22 6.19
CA ASP A 77 13.56 26.04 7.39
C ASP A 77 12.99 27.46 7.22
N ALA A 78 13.24 28.11 6.07
CA ALA A 78 12.72 29.44 5.77
C ALA A 78 11.18 29.51 5.66
N LEU A 79 10.54 28.38 5.34
CA LEU A 79 9.08 28.25 5.23
C LEU A 79 8.43 27.74 6.53
N THR A 80 9.23 27.46 7.55
CA THR A 80 8.74 27.03 8.87
C THR A 80 8.72 28.24 9.81
N PRO A 81 7.61 28.53 10.51
CA PRO A 81 7.52 29.71 11.39
C PRO A 81 8.65 29.84 12.42
N ASP A 82 9.13 28.72 12.97
CA ASP A 82 10.21 28.70 13.96
C ASP A 82 11.63 28.61 13.34
N GLY A 83 11.74 28.68 12.01
CA GLY A 83 13.01 28.63 11.30
C GLY A 83 13.72 27.26 11.33
N GLN A 84 13.06 26.21 11.82
CA GLN A 84 13.63 24.87 11.99
C GLN A 84 12.64 23.81 11.49
N GLY A 85 12.53 23.72 10.17
CA GLY A 85 11.70 22.75 9.45
C GLY A 85 12.33 21.36 9.42
N THR A 86 13.65 21.28 9.54
CA THR A 86 14.42 20.03 9.56
C THR A 86 15.43 20.01 10.70
N ILE A 87 16.02 18.85 10.99
CA ILE A 87 17.07 18.79 11.99
C ILE A 87 18.32 19.58 11.54
N PRO A 88 18.89 20.47 12.38
CA PRO A 88 20.07 21.25 11.98
C PRO A 88 21.31 20.41 11.68
N ARG A 89 21.46 19.27 12.39
CA ARG A 89 22.53 18.29 12.21
C ARG A 89 21.95 16.89 12.34
N ALA A 90 22.13 16.06 11.31
CA ALA A 90 21.69 14.67 11.32
C ALA A 90 22.31 13.91 12.51
N ASN A 91 21.44 13.26 13.29
CA ASN A 91 21.84 12.44 14.43
C ASN A 91 20.71 11.42 14.72
N PRO A 92 20.67 10.31 13.97
CA PRO A 92 19.63 9.29 14.13
C PRO A 92 19.56 8.70 15.54
N GLN A 93 20.70 8.67 16.27
CA GLN A 93 20.78 8.11 17.62
C GLN A 93 19.94 8.89 18.64
N ARG A 94 19.65 10.17 18.36
CA ARG A 94 18.76 11.00 19.21
C ARG A 94 17.28 10.65 19.06
N ARG A 95 16.91 9.83 18.07
CA ARG A 95 15.51 9.48 17.76
C ARG A 95 14.60 10.71 17.64
N ARG A 96 15.17 11.81 17.14
CA ARG A 96 14.45 13.07 16.97
C ARG A 96 13.98 13.16 15.54
N ALA A 97 12.66 13.15 15.36
CA ALA A 97 12.00 13.25 14.08
C ALA A 97 11.23 14.57 13.98
N TYR A 98 10.87 14.93 12.76
CA TYR A 98 10.05 16.10 12.47
C TYR A 98 8.79 15.62 11.75
N SER A 99 7.65 16.13 12.18
CA SER A 99 6.39 15.89 11.51
C SER A 99 5.35 16.87 12.04
N ASN A 100 4.81 17.72 11.19
CA ASN A 100 3.76 18.66 11.58
C ASN A 100 2.36 18.06 11.41
N ARG A 101 2.24 16.88 10.79
CA ARG A 101 0.97 16.18 10.55
C ARG A 101 0.85 14.87 11.33
N SER A 102 -0.38 14.36 11.41
CA SER A 102 -0.67 13.13 12.15
C SER A 102 -0.16 11.90 11.39
N THR A 103 0.43 10.98 12.13
CA THR A 103 0.84 9.64 11.69
C THR A 103 -0.02 8.57 12.35
N ALA A 104 -1.20 8.93 12.86
CA ALA A 104 -2.10 7.97 13.51
C ALA A 104 -2.47 6.83 12.54
N GLN A 105 -2.42 5.60 13.03
CA GLN A 105 -2.80 4.39 12.34
C GLN A 105 -3.80 3.60 13.18
N GLU A 106 -4.83 3.10 12.54
CA GLU A 106 -5.79 2.16 13.11
C GLU A 106 -5.76 0.88 12.27
N ILE A 107 -5.49 -0.25 12.91
CA ILE A 107 -5.54 -1.57 12.28
C ILE A 107 -6.53 -2.42 13.05
N GLN A 108 -7.52 -2.96 12.33
CA GLN A 108 -8.49 -3.88 12.90
C GLN A 108 -8.49 -5.17 12.10
N ASP A 109 -8.57 -6.29 12.82
CA ASP A 109 -8.57 -7.62 12.25
C ASP A 109 -9.56 -8.50 13.01
N ARG A 110 -10.45 -9.16 12.29
CA ARG A 110 -11.44 -10.05 12.90
C ARG A 110 -11.73 -11.22 12.00
N GLY A 111 -12.00 -12.36 12.61
CA GLY A 111 -12.38 -13.54 11.88
C GLY A 111 -13.17 -14.54 12.69
N VAL A 112 -13.84 -15.40 11.96
CA VAL A 112 -14.49 -16.61 12.47
C VAL A 112 -14.12 -17.77 11.56
N SER A 113 -13.90 -18.93 12.14
CA SER A 113 -13.63 -20.16 11.39
C SER A 113 -14.28 -21.37 12.04
N ALA A 114 -14.69 -22.32 11.21
CA ALA A 114 -15.12 -23.63 11.62
C ALA A 114 -14.25 -24.66 10.90
N GLN A 115 -13.65 -25.57 11.67
CA GLN A 115 -12.99 -26.76 11.15
C GLN A 115 -13.79 -27.97 11.60
N VAL A 116 -14.13 -28.84 10.67
CA VAL A 116 -14.81 -30.11 10.93
C VAL A 116 -13.90 -31.20 10.43
N ASP A 117 -13.51 -32.12 11.31
CA ASP A 117 -12.77 -33.32 10.99
C ASP A 117 -13.67 -34.52 11.29
N TRP A 118 -14.02 -35.28 10.24
CA TRP A 118 -14.86 -36.45 10.36
C TRP A 118 -14.07 -37.69 9.95
N THR A 119 -13.74 -38.53 10.91
CA THR A 119 -13.24 -39.88 10.67
C THR A 119 -14.37 -40.71 10.08
N THR A 120 -14.10 -41.39 8.96
CA THR A 120 -15.10 -42.13 8.21
C THR A 120 -14.84 -43.63 8.32
N PRO A 121 -15.41 -44.33 9.33
CA PRO A 121 -15.23 -45.78 9.50
C PRO A 121 -15.64 -46.58 8.25
N TRP A 122 -16.63 -46.07 7.52
CA TRP A 122 -17.13 -46.65 6.27
C TRP A 122 -16.18 -46.48 5.07
N LEU A 123 -15.12 -45.68 5.20
CA LEU A 123 -14.08 -45.46 4.20
C LEU A 123 -12.68 -45.73 4.78
N GLY A 124 -12.54 -46.82 5.53
CA GLY A 124 -11.22 -47.28 6.00
C GLY A 124 -10.52 -46.28 6.93
N GLN A 125 -11.29 -45.60 7.78
CA GLN A 125 -10.79 -44.57 8.71
C GLN A 125 -10.16 -43.35 8.01
N ALA A 126 -10.55 -43.07 6.76
CA ALA A 126 -10.20 -41.82 6.10
C ALA A 126 -10.80 -40.62 6.88
N VAL A 127 -10.09 -39.49 6.87
CA VAL A 127 -10.52 -38.25 7.54
C VAL A 127 -10.98 -37.25 6.49
N LEU A 128 -12.24 -36.82 6.60
CA LEU A 128 -12.80 -35.71 5.85
C LEU A 128 -12.65 -34.43 6.68
N THR A 129 -11.77 -33.53 6.24
CA THR A 129 -11.58 -32.20 6.84
C THR A 129 -12.30 -31.15 6.00
N SER A 130 -13.13 -30.33 6.63
CA SER A 130 -13.72 -29.11 6.07
C SER A 130 -13.28 -27.91 6.89
N ILE A 131 -12.75 -26.86 6.25
CA ILE A 131 -12.36 -25.62 6.92
C ILE A 131 -13.09 -24.46 6.23
N THR A 132 -13.96 -23.79 6.96
CA THR A 132 -14.65 -22.57 6.53
C THR A 132 -14.11 -21.39 7.32
N ALA A 133 -13.81 -20.27 6.66
CA ALA A 133 -13.37 -19.06 7.36
C ALA A 133 -13.91 -17.78 6.71
N LEU A 134 -14.17 -16.78 7.56
CA LEU A 134 -14.48 -15.39 7.21
C LEU A 134 -13.47 -14.48 7.89
N ARG A 135 -12.88 -13.54 7.14
CA ARG A 135 -11.93 -12.54 7.65
C ARG A 135 -12.30 -11.14 7.17
N ASP A 136 -12.20 -10.14 8.05
CA ASP A 136 -12.31 -8.72 7.72
C ASP A 136 -11.15 -8.00 8.37
N TRP A 137 -10.22 -7.53 7.55
CA TRP A 137 -9.04 -6.79 7.97
C TRP A 137 -9.10 -5.38 7.38
N LYS A 138 -8.84 -4.35 8.18
CA LYS A 138 -8.70 -2.97 7.70
C LYS A 138 -7.51 -2.26 8.33
N SER A 139 -6.95 -1.32 7.57
CA SER A 139 -5.93 -0.39 8.03
C SER A 139 -6.24 1.01 7.50
N VAL A 140 -6.25 1.98 8.42
CA VAL A 140 -6.36 3.42 8.16
C VAL A 140 -5.07 4.06 8.63
N ASN A 141 -4.43 4.88 7.79
CA ASN A 141 -3.13 5.45 8.11
C ASN A 141 -3.08 6.93 7.77
N GLY A 142 -2.64 7.77 8.71
CA GLY A 142 -2.16 9.12 8.45
C GLY A 142 -0.71 9.11 8.00
N LEU A 143 -0.29 10.13 7.27
CA LEU A 143 1.12 10.30 6.91
C LEU A 143 1.44 11.76 6.64
N ASP A 144 2.59 12.15 7.16
CA ASP A 144 3.32 13.35 6.77
C ASP A 144 4.36 12.93 5.72
N PHE A 145 4.24 13.38 4.47
CA PHE A 145 5.09 12.88 3.39
C PHE A 145 6.48 13.51 3.39
N ASP A 146 6.63 14.70 3.98
CA ASP A 146 7.89 15.44 3.96
C ASP A 146 8.77 15.19 5.19
N TYR A 147 8.21 14.59 6.25
CA TYR A 147 8.92 14.31 7.51
C TYR A 147 9.65 15.55 8.06
N GLY A 148 9.03 16.71 7.89
CA GLY A 148 9.49 18.01 8.34
C GLY A 148 8.47 18.68 9.27
N ALA A 149 8.86 19.85 9.78
CA ALA A 149 7.97 20.73 10.53
C ALA A 149 7.24 21.73 9.62
N ALA A 150 7.50 21.70 8.31
CA ALA A 150 6.85 22.54 7.32
C ALA A 150 5.60 21.85 6.78
N ASP A 151 4.49 22.58 6.66
CA ASP A 151 3.23 22.04 6.17
C ASP A 151 3.20 21.91 4.64
N ILE A 152 3.87 20.89 4.09
CA ILE A 152 4.03 20.72 2.63
C ILE A 152 3.02 19.71 2.09
N LEU A 153 3.13 18.43 2.41
CA LEU A 153 2.29 17.40 1.77
C LEU A 153 1.95 16.30 2.77
N TYR A 154 0.66 15.95 2.88
CA TYR A 154 0.22 14.97 3.87
C TYR A 154 -1.02 14.21 3.43
N ARG A 155 -1.42 13.25 4.26
CA ARG A 155 -2.64 12.45 4.13
C ARG A 155 -3.27 12.27 5.50
N ALA A 156 -4.59 12.46 5.59
CA ALA A 156 -5.27 12.37 6.87
C ALA A 156 -5.52 10.91 7.29
N PRO A 157 -5.52 10.59 8.60
CA PRO A 157 -5.87 9.28 9.12
C PRO A 157 -7.40 9.08 9.12
N SER A 158 -8.02 9.00 7.94
CA SER A 158 -9.45 8.73 7.80
C SER A 158 -9.72 7.71 6.70
N GLU A 159 -10.81 6.93 6.83
CA GLU A 159 -11.16 5.89 5.86
C GLU A 159 -11.36 6.45 4.44
N ASP A 160 -11.87 7.67 4.30
CA ASP A 160 -12.07 8.32 3.00
C ASP A 160 -10.76 8.72 2.30
N GLU A 161 -9.69 8.90 3.08
CA GLU A 161 -8.39 9.37 2.58
C GLU A 161 -7.36 8.26 2.48
N MET A 162 -7.25 7.42 3.51
CA MET A 162 -6.49 6.18 3.44
C MET A 162 -7.23 5.03 4.08
N LEU A 163 -7.57 4.06 3.26
CA LEU A 163 -8.09 2.79 3.70
C LEU A 163 -7.42 1.70 2.88
N THR A 164 -7.05 0.61 3.52
CA THR A 164 -6.88 -0.68 2.86
C THR A 164 -7.71 -1.69 3.64
N ARG A 165 -8.70 -2.30 3.00
CA ARG A 165 -9.61 -3.26 3.63
C ARG A 165 -9.76 -4.51 2.78
N PHE A 166 -9.49 -5.65 3.39
CA PHE A 166 -9.73 -6.97 2.82
C PHE A 166 -10.90 -7.64 3.53
N LYS A 167 -11.82 -8.20 2.74
CA LYS A 167 -12.84 -9.12 3.23
C LYS A 167 -12.70 -10.42 2.46
N THR A 168 -12.53 -11.53 3.17
CA THR A 168 -12.23 -12.81 2.57
C THR A 168 -13.15 -13.87 3.13
N PHE A 169 -13.76 -14.64 2.25
CA PHE A 169 -14.35 -15.94 2.55
C PHE A 169 -13.45 -17.04 1.97
N SER A 170 -13.26 -18.13 2.71
CA SER A 170 -12.57 -19.31 2.21
C SER A 170 -13.22 -20.60 2.67
N GLN A 171 -13.20 -21.60 1.79
CA GLN A 171 -13.62 -22.96 2.07
C GLN A 171 -12.56 -23.93 1.54
N GLU A 172 -12.05 -24.79 2.42
CA GLU A 172 -11.21 -25.93 2.06
C GLU A 172 -11.94 -27.22 2.40
N LEU A 173 -11.86 -28.21 1.52
CA LEU A 173 -12.31 -29.57 1.76
C LEU A 173 -11.16 -30.51 1.43
N ARG A 174 -10.85 -31.45 2.32
CA ARG A 174 -9.84 -32.48 2.11
C ARG A 174 -10.36 -33.82 2.56
N LEU A 175 -10.07 -34.85 1.79
CA LEU A 175 -10.27 -36.23 2.19
C LEU A 175 -8.91 -36.91 2.14
N ALA A 176 -8.48 -37.47 3.27
CA ALA A 176 -7.19 -38.13 3.40
C ALA A 176 -7.36 -39.54 3.98
N GLY A 177 -6.61 -40.50 3.44
CA GLY A 177 -6.61 -41.88 3.89
C GLY A 177 -5.21 -42.48 3.84
N SER A 178 -5.02 -43.55 4.59
CA SER A 178 -3.75 -44.26 4.68
C SER A 178 -3.98 -45.77 4.60
N SER A 179 -3.00 -46.48 4.05
CA SER A 179 -2.95 -47.93 3.92
C SER A 179 -1.50 -48.39 3.91
N GLU A 180 -1.24 -49.70 3.96
CA GLU A 180 0.13 -50.23 3.94
C GLU A 180 0.97 -49.78 2.73
N ARG A 181 0.32 -49.49 1.58
CA ARG A 181 1.03 -49.15 0.34
C ARG A 181 0.86 -47.71 -0.10
N ILE A 182 -0.19 -47.03 0.34
CA ILE A 182 -0.55 -45.72 -0.19
C ILE A 182 -1.10 -44.85 0.93
N ASP A 183 -0.49 -43.67 1.09
CA ASP A 183 -1.10 -42.52 1.74
C ASP A 183 -1.57 -41.54 0.67
N TRP A 184 -2.78 -41.03 0.80
CA TRP A 184 -3.34 -40.14 -0.20
C TRP A 184 -4.17 -39.03 0.42
N MET A 185 -4.22 -37.91 -0.27
CA MET A 185 -5.14 -36.82 0.01
C MET A 185 -5.63 -36.24 -1.30
N VAL A 186 -6.94 -35.96 -1.36
CA VAL A 186 -7.55 -35.15 -2.41
C VAL A 186 -8.31 -34.00 -1.75
N GLY A 187 -8.26 -32.83 -2.35
CA GLY A 187 -8.90 -31.66 -1.80
C GLY A 187 -9.36 -30.65 -2.84
N ALA A 188 -10.28 -29.81 -2.39
CA ALA A 188 -10.79 -28.67 -3.11
C ALA A 188 -10.65 -27.42 -2.24
N PHE A 189 -10.41 -26.28 -2.88
CA PHE A 189 -10.32 -24.99 -2.20
C PHE A 189 -11.09 -23.95 -2.99
N TYR A 190 -11.76 -23.05 -2.30
CA TYR A 190 -12.43 -21.88 -2.85
C TYR A 190 -12.18 -20.67 -1.97
N ALA A 191 -11.93 -19.51 -2.57
CA ALA A 191 -11.88 -18.23 -1.89
C ALA A 191 -12.53 -17.11 -2.70
N ASP A 192 -13.17 -16.20 -1.99
CA ASP A 192 -13.78 -14.97 -2.49
C ASP A 192 -13.23 -13.80 -1.67
N GLU A 193 -12.58 -12.84 -2.33
CA GLU A 193 -11.88 -11.73 -1.70
C GLU A 193 -12.31 -10.39 -2.31
N PHE A 194 -12.68 -9.46 -1.44
CA PHE A 194 -12.87 -8.05 -1.79
C PHE A 194 -11.76 -7.21 -1.17
N LEU A 195 -11.13 -6.39 -1.99
CA LEU A 195 -10.23 -5.33 -1.57
C LEU A 195 -10.86 -3.97 -1.89
N HIS A 196 -10.99 -3.12 -0.86
CA HIS A 196 -11.30 -1.71 -1.02
C HIS A 196 -10.12 -0.87 -0.53
N ARG A 197 -9.59 -0.01 -1.40
CA ARG A 197 -8.46 0.86 -1.09
C ARG A 197 -8.74 2.31 -1.49
N ASN A 198 -8.51 3.23 -0.56
CA ASN A 198 -8.54 4.66 -0.80
C ASN A 198 -7.12 5.22 -0.59
N GLU A 199 -6.72 6.17 -1.42
CA GLU A 199 -5.46 6.91 -1.26
C GLU A 199 -5.66 8.38 -1.62
N SER A 200 -5.12 9.29 -0.81
CA SER A 200 -5.21 10.73 -1.03
C SER A 200 -3.87 11.44 -0.87
N TYR A 201 -3.80 12.64 -1.44
CA TYR A 201 -2.74 13.60 -1.18
C TYR A 201 -3.39 14.95 -0.87
N ARG A 202 -2.93 15.59 0.21
CA ARG A 202 -3.38 16.92 0.63
C ARG A 202 -2.24 17.89 0.65
N PHE A 203 -2.49 19.08 0.13
CA PHE A 203 -1.55 20.18 0.19
C PHE A 203 -1.62 20.85 1.55
N GLY A 204 -0.46 20.96 2.19
CA GLY A 204 -0.28 21.85 3.32
C GLY A 204 -0.16 23.31 2.87
N SER A 205 -0.28 24.21 3.84
CA SER A 205 -0.30 25.66 3.62
C SER A 205 0.97 26.22 2.96
N VAL A 206 2.11 25.54 3.07
CA VAL A 206 3.38 25.99 2.46
C VAL A 206 3.78 25.19 1.23
N TYR A 207 2.93 24.30 0.71
CA TYR A 207 3.21 23.55 -0.51
C TYR A 207 3.53 24.45 -1.71
N GLU A 208 2.69 25.45 -1.97
CA GLU A 208 2.85 26.41 -3.08
C GLU A 208 4.17 27.21 -3.00
N PRO A 209 4.49 27.88 -1.88
CA PRO A 209 5.75 28.62 -1.77
C PRO A 209 6.98 27.70 -1.75
N TYR A 210 6.86 26.47 -1.22
CA TYR A 210 7.92 25.47 -1.28
C TYR A 210 8.23 25.05 -2.72
N LEU A 211 7.20 24.62 -3.47
CA LEU A 211 7.37 24.19 -4.86
C LEU A 211 7.90 25.33 -5.74
N SER A 212 7.39 26.55 -5.55
CA SER A 212 7.89 27.75 -6.24
C SER A 212 9.39 27.97 -6.02
N SER A 213 9.83 27.89 -4.76
CA SER A 213 11.23 28.13 -4.39
C SER A 213 12.16 27.01 -4.84
N VAL A 214 11.74 25.75 -4.71
CA VAL A 214 12.51 24.59 -5.17
C VAL A 214 12.65 24.59 -6.68
N LEU A 215 11.61 24.98 -7.44
CA LEU A 215 11.70 25.06 -8.89
C LEU A 215 12.71 26.12 -9.35
N LEU A 216 12.72 27.28 -8.71
CA LEU A 216 13.74 28.29 -8.97
C LEU A 216 15.13 27.82 -8.58
N ALA A 217 15.28 27.12 -7.44
CA ALA A 217 16.57 26.56 -7.02
C ALA A 217 17.14 25.58 -8.05
N ARG A 218 16.27 24.83 -8.74
CA ARG A 218 16.65 23.90 -9.82
C ARG A 218 17.12 24.61 -11.09
N VAL A 219 16.64 25.83 -11.35
CA VAL A 219 17.12 26.68 -12.45
C VAL A 219 18.45 27.32 -12.06
N ASN A 220 18.50 27.98 -10.91
CA ASN A 220 19.69 28.56 -10.32
C ASN A 220 19.45 28.75 -8.81
N PRO A 221 20.27 28.18 -7.91
CA PRO A 221 20.09 28.29 -6.46
C PRO A 221 19.94 29.73 -5.94
N ALA A 222 20.59 30.71 -6.57
CA ALA A 222 20.48 32.12 -6.18
C ALA A 222 19.08 32.72 -6.44
N LEU A 223 18.28 32.11 -7.31
CA LEU A 223 16.90 32.55 -7.55
C LEU A 223 15.95 32.18 -6.41
N ALA A 224 16.26 31.11 -5.67
CA ALA A 224 15.45 30.66 -4.54
C ALA A 224 15.61 31.54 -3.29
N THR A 225 16.69 32.34 -3.22
CA THR A 225 16.93 33.28 -2.10
C THR A 225 16.29 34.65 -2.33
N ARG A 226 15.62 34.86 -3.47
CA ARG A 226 14.92 36.12 -3.76
C ARG A 226 13.67 36.26 -2.90
N ALA A 227 13.35 37.51 -2.52
CA ALA A 227 12.15 37.81 -1.74
C ALA A 227 10.83 37.40 -2.44
N ASP A 228 10.84 37.33 -3.78
CA ASP A 228 9.70 36.97 -4.62
C ASP A 228 9.72 35.50 -5.08
N ALA A 229 10.66 34.66 -4.59
CA ALA A 229 10.82 33.28 -5.02
C ALA A 229 9.58 32.43 -4.74
N SER A 230 8.98 32.61 -3.56
CA SER A 230 7.78 31.91 -3.11
C SER A 230 6.52 32.20 -3.94
N ARG A 231 6.54 33.27 -4.75
CA ARG A 231 5.42 33.70 -5.61
C ARG A 231 5.58 33.26 -7.07
N PHE A 232 6.66 32.55 -7.41
CA PHE A 232 6.98 32.19 -8.80
C PHE A 232 5.86 31.47 -9.53
N LEU A 233 5.26 30.44 -8.91
CA LEU A 233 4.19 29.70 -9.58
C LEU A 233 2.91 30.52 -9.72
N ALA A 234 2.60 31.42 -8.78
CA ALA A 234 1.46 32.33 -8.93
C ALA A 234 1.61 33.21 -10.18
N ASP A 235 2.80 33.78 -10.39
CA ASP A 235 3.10 34.56 -11.60
C ASP A 235 3.09 33.69 -12.88
N ALA A 236 3.66 32.49 -12.80
CA ALA A 236 3.75 31.58 -13.95
C ALA A 236 2.37 31.05 -14.38
N THR A 237 1.49 30.76 -13.42
CA THR A 237 0.11 30.31 -13.68
C THR A 237 -0.81 31.47 -14.05
N GLY A 238 -0.55 32.67 -13.52
CA GLY A 238 -1.43 33.83 -13.61
C GLY A 238 -2.57 33.80 -12.58
N LEU A 239 -2.47 32.94 -11.57
CA LEU A 239 -3.47 32.79 -10.50
C LEU A 239 -3.02 33.53 -9.23
N PRO A 240 -3.95 33.96 -8.36
CA PRO A 240 -3.58 34.58 -7.09
C PRO A 240 -2.75 33.63 -6.21
N ALA A 241 -1.74 34.17 -5.52
CA ALA A 241 -0.91 33.39 -4.60
C ALA A 241 -1.78 32.76 -3.49
N GLY A 242 -1.47 31.52 -3.11
CA GLY A 242 -2.23 30.73 -2.15
C GLY A 242 -3.50 30.09 -2.72
N THR A 243 -3.65 30.02 -4.05
CA THR A 243 -4.80 29.38 -4.70
C THR A 243 -4.42 28.19 -5.58
N LEU A 244 -3.13 27.92 -5.77
CA LEU A 244 -2.67 26.95 -6.77
C LEU A 244 -2.84 25.50 -6.31
N PHE A 245 -2.65 25.27 -5.01
CA PHE A 245 -2.66 23.96 -4.38
C PHE A 245 -3.39 24.06 -3.04
N ARG A 246 -4.67 23.68 -3.00
CA ARG A 246 -5.50 23.82 -1.78
C ARG A 246 -6.28 22.55 -1.47
N GLY A 247 -6.25 22.14 -0.21
CA GLY A 247 -7.05 21.03 0.27
C GLY A 247 -6.56 19.70 -0.29
N GLN A 248 -7.47 18.91 -0.84
CA GLN A 248 -7.19 17.56 -1.31
C GLN A 248 -6.89 17.56 -2.81
N GLY A 249 -5.62 17.34 -3.15
CA GLY A 249 -5.13 17.35 -4.53
C GLY A 249 -5.59 16.12 -5.30
N SER A 250 -5.38 14.93 -4.76
CA SER A 250 -5.85 13.68 -5.37
C SER A 250 -6.63 12.81 -4.40
N GLN A 251 -7.59 12.07 -4.95
CA GLN A 251 -8.31 10.99 -4.28
C GLN A 251 -8.50 9.83 -5.26
N ASP A 252 -7.77 8.75 -5.02
CA ASP A 252 -7.79 7.56 -5.84
C ASP A 252 -8.48 6.43 -5.08
N ARG A 253 -9.43 5.76 -5.74
CA ARG A 253 -10.23 4.68 -5.15
C ARG A 253 -10.09 3.43 -5.99
N PHE A 254 -9.76 2.32 -5.33
CA PHE A 254 -9.57 1.02 -5.95
C PHE A 254 -10.51 0.00 -5.31
N ARG A 255 -11.22 -0.74 -6.14
CA ARG A 255 -12.03 -1.89 -5.74
C ARG A 255 -11.59 -3.09 -6.54
N GLN A 256 -11.08 -4.11 -5.85
CA GLN A 256 -10.73 -5.37 -6.47
C GLN A 256 -11.62 -6.48 -5.92
N HIS A 257 -12.10 -7.34 -6.81
CA HIS A 257 -12.79 -8.57 -6.48
C HIS A 257 -12.00 -9.74 -7.05
N GLY A 258 -11.69 -10.72 -6.22
CA GLY A 258 -10.89 -11.89 -6.56
C GLY A 258 -11.62 -13.18 -6.20
N ASN A 259 -11.62 -14.13 -7.13
CA ASN A 259 -12.11 -15.49 -6.94
C ASN A 259 -10.99 -16.49 -7.23
N SER A 260 -10.73 -17.39 -6.29
CA SER A 260 -9.78 -18.48 -6.43
C SER A 260 -10.48 -19.81 -6.22
N ALA A 261 -10.22 -20.77 -7.08
CA ALA A 261 -10.68 -22.14 -6.91
C ALA A 261 -9.55 -23.10 -7.26
N ALA A 262 -9.43 -24.21 -6.53
CA ALA A 262 -8.45 -25.24 -6.85
C ALA A 262 -8.94 -26.64 -6.54
N LEU A 263 -8.44 -27.59 -7.32
CA LEU A 263 -8.49 -29.02 -7.03
C LEU A 263 -7.06 -29.51 -6.90
N PHE A 264 -6.79 -30.29 -5.86
CA PHE A 264 -5.44 -30.74 -5.56
C PHE A 264 -5.42 -32.14 -4.98
N THR A 265 -4.28 -32.81 -5.13
CA THR A 265 -4.02 -34.11 -4.54
C THR A 265 -2.54 -34.23 -4.19
N ASN A 266 -2.26 -35.00 -3.15
CA ASN A 266 -0.91 -35.42 -2.80
C ASN A 266 -0.96 -36.89 -2.39
N THR A 267 -0.12 -37.71 -3.02
CA THR A 267 -0.12 -39.16 -2.83
C THR A 267 1.30 -39.63 -2.58
N ILE A 268 1.48 -40.45 -1.55
CA ILE A 268 2.69 -41.20 -1.27
C ILE A 268 2.41 -42.65 -1.61
N TRP A 269 3.20 -43.23 -2.50
CA TRP A 269 3.20 -44.65 -2.77
C TRP A 269 4.45 -45.26 -2.15
N HIS A 270 4.25 -46.15 -1.18
CA HIS A 270 5.29 -47.00 -0.61
C HIS A 270 5.60 -48.11 -1.60
N ALA A 271 6.46 -47.81 -2.58
CA ALA A 271 6.82 -48.74 -3.65
C ALA A 271 7.55 -49.97 -3.09
N THR A 272 8.33 -49.79 -2.03
CA THR A 272 8.93 -50.84 -1.18
C THR A 272 9.05 -50.32 0.25
N ASP A 273 9.45 -51.17 1.21
CA ASP A 273 9.72 -50.74 2.59
C ASP A 273 10.78 -49.62 2.68
N ALA A 274 11.67 -49.51 1.69
CA ALA A 274 12.74 -48.53 1.64
C ALA A 274 12.46 -47.35 0.69
N LEU A 275 11.47 -47.45 -0.21
CA LEU A 275 11.28 -46.49 -1.32
C LEU A 275 9.88 -45.89 -1.31
N ASP A 276 9.84 -44.57 -1.16
CA ASP A 276 8.62 -43.77 -1.30
C ASP A 276 8.65 -42.93 -2.58
N VAL A 277 7.53 -42.95 -3.28
CA VAL A 277 7.26 -42.07 -4.44
C VAL A 277 6.14 -41.11 -4.05
N VAL A 278 6.44 -39.81 -4.04
CA VAL A 278 5.46 -38.77 -3.70
C VAL A 278 5.11 -37.99 -4.97
N VAL A 279 3.82 -37.90 -5.27
CA VAL A 279 3.29 -37.14 -6.41
C VAL A 279 2.20 -36.20 -5.91
N GLY A 280 2.34 -34.93 -6.24
CA GLY A 280 1.34 -33.91 -5.96
C GLY A 280 0.95 -33.15 -7.22
N LEU A 281 -0.34 -32.89 -7.38
CA LEU A 281 -0.89 -32.16 -8.52
C LEU A 281 -1.94 -31.17 -8.03
N ARG A 282 -1.95 -29.97 -8.60
CA ARG A 282 -2.93 -28.93 -8.31
C ARG A 282 -3.32 -28.19 -9.58
N TYR A 283 -4.62 -28.18 -9.86
CA TYR A 283 -5.23 -27.28 -10.83
C TYR A 283 -5.76 -26.04 -10.09
N THR A 284 -5.39 -24.85 -10.54
CA THR A 284 -5.84 -23.58 -9.96
C THR A 284 -6.52 -22.73 -11.01
N TYR A 285 -7.68 -22.18 -10.65
CA TYR A 285 -8.41 -21.16 -11.38
C TYR A 285 -8.42 -19.88 -10.55
N GLU A 286 -8.06 -18.76 -11.18
CA GLU A 286 -8.03 -17.44 -10.55
C GLU A 286 -8.71 -16.43 -11.47
N SER A 287 -9.60 -15.61 -10.93
CA SER A 287 -10.22 -14.48 -11.62
C SER A 287 -10.13 -13.25 -10.74
N LYS A 288 -9.63 -12.14 -11.28
CA LYS A 288 -9.53 -10.86 -10.56
C LYS A 288 -10.05 -9.74 -11.45
N THR A 289 -10.90 -8.90 -10.89
CA THR A 289 -11.38 -7.65 -11.50
C THR A 289 -10.97 -6.48 -10.63
N LEU A 290 -10.42 -5.44 -11.24
CA LEU A 290 -10.02 -4.18 -10.59
C LEU A 290 -10.74 -3.01 -11.24
N GLN A 291 -11.47 -2.25 -10.42
CA GLN A 291 -12.01 -0.95 -10.76
C GLN A 291 -11.17 0.13 -10.07
N SER A 292 -10.77 1.14 -10.83
CA SER A 292 -10.01 2.30 -10.32
C SER A 292 -10.72 3.58 -10.71
N ALA A 293 -10.83 4.52 -9.77
CA ALA A 293 -11.37 5.86 -9.99
C ALA A 293 -10.37 6.89 -9.47
N PHE A 294 -9.95 7.80 -10.34
CA PHE A 294 -8.99 8.85 -10.04
C PHE A 294 -9.72 10.20 -10.00
N GLN A 295 -9.53 10.95 -8.93
CA GLN A 295 -10.18 12.26 -8.74
C GLN A 295 -9.16 13.28 -8.27
N ASN A 296 -9.44 14.54 -8.58
CA ASN A 296 -8.71 15.68 -8.04
C ASN A 296 -9.74 16.65 -7.42
N PRO A 297 -10.09 16.47 -6.14
CA PRO A 297 -11.14 17.27 -5.50
C PRO A 297 -10.89 18.79 -5.53
N ASP A 298 -9.63 19.21 -5.56
CA ASP A 298 -9.24 20.62 -5.69
C ASP A 298 -9.42 21.20 -7.10
N GLY A 299 -9.71 20.36 -8.11
CA GLY A 299 -9.80 20.75 -9.52
C GLY A 299 -8.44 21.08 -10.18
N SER A 300 -7.34 20.91 -9.44
CA SER A 300 -5.96 21.10 -9.91
C SER A 300 -5.73 22.39 -10.71
N PRO A 301 -6.08 23.57 -10.13
CA PRO A 301 -6.16 24.83 -10.86
C PRO A 301 -4.82 25.27 -11.45
N ALA A 302 -3.72 25.02 -10.75
CA ALA A 302 -2.38 25.35 -11.23
C ALA A 302 -2.03 24.59 -12.52
N CYS A 303 -2.19 23.27 -12.52
CA CYS A 303 -1.91 22.44 -13.70
C CYS A 303 -2.89 22.77 -14.84
N ALA A 304 -4.18 22.90 -14.54
CA ALA A 304 -5.21 23.24 -15.53
C ALA A 304 -4.93 24.60 -16.23
N SER A 305 -4.33 25.57 -15.54
CA SER A 305 -4.02 26.90 -16.09
C SER A 305 -3.07 26.88 -17.30
N TYR A 306 -2.35 25.78 -17.51
CA TYR A 306 -1.37 25.63 -18.58
C TYR A 306 -1.92 25.02 -19.87
N PHE A 307 -3.10 24.41 -19.81
CA PHE A 307 -3.65 23.69 -20.95
C PHE A 307 -4.90 24.38 -21.51
N LEU A 308 -5.07 24.26 -22.82
CA LEU A 308 -6.33 24.55 -23.49
C LEU A 308 -7.33 23.40 -23.23
N PRO A 309 -8.64 23.60 -23.48
CA PRO A 309 -9.64 22.53 -23.33
C PRO A 309 -9.35 21.26 -24.14
N ASN A 310 -8.55 21.37 -25.21
CA ASN A 310 -8.13 20.24 -26.04
C ASN A 310 -6.86 19.52 -25.51
N GLY A 311 -6.35 19.89 -24.34
CA GLY A 311 -5.18 19.29 -23.70
C GLY A 311 -3.83 19.78 -24.23
N GLN A 312 -3.80 20.68 -25.22
CA GLN A 312 -2.54 21.26 -25.71
C GLN A 312 -2.05 22.36 -24.76
N ILE A 313 -0.73 22.53 -24.66
CA ILE A 313 -0.12 23.61 -23.87
C ILE A 313 -0.52 24.96 -24.49
N SER A 314 -1.03 25.86 -23.65
CA SER A 314 -1.42 27.21 -24.05
C SER A 314 -0.20 28.08 -24.36
N SER A 315 -0.20 28.77 -25.51
CA SER A 315 0.84 29.74 -25.85
C SER A 315 0.88 30.90 -24.84
N ALA A 316 -0.28 31.33 -24.34
CA ALA A 316 -0.38 32.33 -23.29
C ALA A 316 0.24 31.83 -21.97
N ALA A 317 0.13 30.53 -21.66
CA ALA A 317 0.80 29.95 -20.50
C ALA A 317 2.32 29.98 -20.64
N LEU A 318 2.85 29.60 -21.81
CA LEU A 318 4.29 29.68 -22.09
C LEU A 318 4.82 31.13 -21.97
N GLN A 319 4.05 32.11 -22.44
CA GLN A 319 4.37 33.53 -22.28
C GLN A 319 4.40 33.97 -20.81
N ARG A 320 3.41 33.55 -19.99
CA ARG A 320 3.39 33.86 -18.54
C ARG A 320 4.57 33.23 -17.81
N ILE A 321 4.88 31.96 -18.08
CA ILE A 321 6.05 31.26 -17.53
C ILE A 321 7.35 32.00 -17.91
N GLY A 322 7.49 32.36 -19.19
CA GLY A 322 8.64 33.10 -19.68
C GLY A 322 8.81 34.46 -19.01
N ALA A 323 7.73 35.23 -18.89
CA ALA A 323 7.74 36.51 -18.19
C ALA A 323 8.11 36.36 -16.70
N ALA A 324 7.55 35.37 -16.01
CA ALA A 324 7.84 35.09 -14.61
C ALA A 324 9.31 34.69 -14.36
N LEU A 325 9.91 33.95 -15.30
CA LEU A 325 11.32 33.57 -15.28
C LEU A 325 12.24 34.77 -15.58
N VAL A 326 11.95 35.54 -16.63
CA VAL A 326 12.75 36.71 -17.04
C VAL A 326 12.71 37.81 -15.99
N ALA A 327 11.55 38.05 -15.36
CA ALA A 327 11.41 39.00 -14.25
C ALA A 327 12.31 38.64 -13.04
N ARG A 328 12.73 37.37 -12.94
CA ARG A 328 13.63 36.86 -11.91
C ARG A 328 15.08 36.73 -12.39
N GLY A 329 15.40 37.21 -13.59
CA GLY A 329 16.77 37.25 -14.11
C GLY A 329 17.19 35.99 -14.89
N VAL A 330 16.25 35.11 -15.24
CA VAL A 330 16.54 34.00 -16.16
C VAL A 330 16.75 34.56 -17.58
N PRO A 331 17.87 34.26 -18.26
CA PRO A 331 18.09 34.73 -19.63
C PRO A 331 16.97 34.26 -20.57
N VAL A 332 16.50 35.15 -21.44
CA VAL A 332 15.43 34.84 -22.42
C VAL A 332 15.76 33.59 -23.25
N ALA A 333 17.04 33.42 -23.62
CA ALA A 333 17.50 32.25 -24.37
C ALA A 333 17.34 30.91 -23.62
N ALA A 334 17.29 30.91 -22.29
CA ALA A 334 17.13 29.70 -21.48
C ALA A 334 15.64 29.33 -21.25
N VAL A 335 14.71 30.27 -21.44
CA VAL A 335 13.27 30.08 -21.17
C VAL A 335 12.69 28.87 -21.90
N PRO A 336 12.93 28.64 -23.21
CA PRO A 336 12.35 27.50 -23.92
C PRO A 336 12.74 26.13 -23.34
N ALA A 337 13.93 26.02 -22.73
CA ALA A 337 14.40 24.78 -22.10
C ALA A 337 13.82 24.56 -20.68
N ILE A 338 13.46 25.65 -19.99
CA ILE A 338 12.99 25.62 -18.60
C ILE A 338 11.47 25.53 -18.52
N ALA A 339 10.74 26.22 -19.42
CA ALA A 339 9.29 26.32 -19.34
C ALA A 339 8.56 24.95 -19.31
N PRO A 340 8.96 23.92 -20.09
CA PRO A 340 8.36 22.59 -20.00
C PRO A 340 8.55 21.94 -18.62
N GLN A 341 9.67 22.21 -17.93
CA GLN A 341 9.94 21.68 -16.59
C GLN A 341 9.01 22.32 -15.55
N VAL A 342 8.76 23.63 -15.66
CA VAL A 342 7.80 24.35 -14.80
C VAL A 342 6.42 23.72 -14.90
N ILE A 343 5.97 23.43 -16.13
CA ILE A 343 4.70 22.72 -16.38
C ILE A 343 4.73 21.34 -15.73
N GLY A 344 5.77 20.54 -16.00
CA GLY A 344 5.90 19.18 -15.48
C GLY A 344 5.86 19.10 -13.95
N PHE A 345 6.54 19.99 -13.24
CA PHE A 345 6.55 20.02 -11.78
C PHE A 345 5.31 20.66 -11.15
N THR A 346 4.59 21.50 -11.89
CA THR A 346 3.27 22.00 -11.45
C THR A 346 2.20 20.92 -11.63
N CYS A 347 2.37 20.04 -12.62
CA CYS A 347 1.50 18.93 -12.98
C CYS A 347 2.01 17.57 -12.47
N LEU A 348 2.51 17.53 -11.23
CA LEU A 348 2.86 16.27 -10.56
C LEU A 348 1.62 15.37 -10.42
N PRO A 349 1.78 14.04 -10.31
CA PRO A 349 0.69 13.07 -10.13
C PRO A 349 -0.50 13.59 -9.33
N TRP A 350 -0.29 13.98 -8.08
CA TRP A 350 -1.32 14.41 -7.14
C TRP A 350 -1.92 15.80 -7.40
N ALA A 351 -1.45 16.51 -8.44
CA ALA A 351 -1.93 17.83 -8.88
C ALA A 351 -2.29 17.87 -10.38
N ASN A 352 -2.25 16.74 -11.07
CA ASN A 352 -2.38 16.69 -12.52
C ASN A 352 -3.83 16.46 -12.94
N ILE A 353 -4.38 17.42 -13.68
CA ILE A 353 -5.77 17.43 -14.15
C ILE A 353 -6.09 16.30 -15.12
N ALA A 354 -5.09 15.74 -15.82
CA ALA A 354 -5.28 14.65 -16.77
C ALA A 354 -5.74 13.34 -16.12
N HIS A 355 -5.61 13.22 -14.79
CA HIS A 355 -6.11 12.06 -14.04
C HIS A 355 -7.50 12.30 -13.44
N ALA A 356 -7.98 13.55 -13.41
CA ALA A 356 -9.24 13.86 -12.76
C ALA A 356 -10.42 13.24 -13.54
N GLY A 357 -11.28 12.51 -12.83
CA GLY A 357 -12.48 11.89 -13.40
C GLY A 357 -12.21 10.61 -14.20
N ARG A 358 -10.96 10.12 -14.24
CA ARG A 358 -10.64 8.89 -14.96
C ARG A 358 -11.14 7.67 -14.19
N GLN A 359 -11.86 6.79 -14.89
CA GLN A 359 -12.25 5.48 -14.40
C GLN A 359 -11.66 4.40 -15.31
N THR A 360 -11.18 3.32 -14.73
CA THR A 360 -10.64 2.18 -15.48
C THR A 360 -11.13 0.87 -14.86
N GLU A 361 -11.39 -0.11 -15.70
CA GLU A 361 -11.67 -1.48 -15.30
C GLU A 361 -10.64 -2.41 -15.96
N GLN A 362 -10.11 -3.35 -15.19
CA GLN A 362 -9.18 -4.38 -15.67
C GLN A 362 -9.63 -5.73 -15.14
N GLN A 363 -9.55 -6.76 -15.97
CA GLN A 363 -9.87 -8.14 -15.60
C GLN A 363 -8.74 -9.07 -16.03
N ARG A 364 -8.46 -10.07 -15.19
CA ARG A 364 -7.48 -11.11 -15.49
C ARG A 364 -7.99 -12.45 -14.97
N THR A 365 -7.91 -13.46 -15.84
CA THR A 365 -8.29 -14.83 -15.53
C THR A 365 -7.14 -15.76 -15.88
N GLU A 366 -6.80 -16.67 -14.98
CA GLU A 366 -5.68 -17.60 -15.15
C GLU A 366 -6.10 -19.01 -14.75
N ARG A 367 -5.52 -20.00 -15.45
CA ARG A 367 -5.79 -21.43 -15.25
C ARG A 367 -4.47 -22.16 -15.37
N GLU A 368 -4.01 -22.74 -14.28
CA GLU A 368 -2.66 -23.28 -14.23
C GLU A 368 -2.60 -24.62 -13.50
N TRP A 369 -1.73 -25.48 -14.02
CA TRP A 369 -1.34 -26.73 -13.39
C TRP A 369 0.00 -26.56 -12.69
N SER A 370 0.05 -26.95 -11.43
CA SER A 370 1.26 -27.00 -10.61
C SER A 370 1.39 -28.39 -10.02
N GLY A 371 2.61 -28.81 -9.71
CA GLY A 371 2.83 -30.16 -9.21
C GLY A 371 4.24 -30.40 -8.71
N THR A 372 4.40 -31.53 -8.04
CA THR A 372 5.65 -32.00 -7.45
C THR A 372 5.78 -33.50 -7.65
N ALA A 373 7.01 -33.95 -7.85
CA ALA A 373 7.39 -35.35 -7.84
C ALA A 373 8.62 -35.50 -6.94
N LYS A 374 8.60 -36.44 -6.00
CA LYS A 374 9.72 -36.74 -5.11
C LYS A 374 9.93 -38.24 -5.01
N LEU A 375 11.19 -38.64 -4.97
CA LEU A 375 11.62 -40.00 -4.63
C LEU A 375 12.39 -39.90 -3.32
N ALA A 376 12.11 -40.80 -2.37
CA ALA A 376 12.87 -40.91 -1.13
C ALA A 376 13.24 -42.39 -0.88
N TYR A 377 14.53 -42.67 -0.71
CA TYR A 377 15.06 -44.01 -0.50
C TYR A 377 15.82 -44.08 0.82
N ARG A 378 15.35 -44.94 1.73
CA ARG A 378 15.98 -45.24 3.02
C ARG A 378 17.00 -46.37 2.84
N TRP A 379 18.27 -46.06 3.01
CA TRP A 379 19.34 -47.07 2.97
C TRP A 379 19.37 -47.91 4.26
N ASN A 380 19.02 -47.29 5.38
CA ASN A 380 18.85 -47.89 6.71
C ASN A 380 18.09 -46.90 7.62
N ASP A 381 17.99 -47.20 8.91
CA ASP A 381 17.23 -46.42 9.90
C ASP A 381 17.76 -44.99 10.13
N VAL A 382 18.99 -44.69 9.72
CA VAL A 382 19.65 -43.40 9.97
C VAL A 382 20.10 -42.67 8.70
N VAL A 383 20.08 -43.32 7.53
CA VAL A 383 20.52 -42.74 6.25
C VAL A 383 19.43 -42.86 5.19
N MET A 384 19.05 -41.72 4.59
CA MET A 384 18.08 -41.61 3.51
C MET A 384 18.55 -40.62 2.44
N THR A 385 18.27 -40.91 1.18
CA THR A 385 18.48 -39.99 0.05
C THR A 385 17.15 -39.64 -0.59
N TYR A 386 16.97 -38.38 -0.98
CA TYR A 386 15.80 -37.95 -1.73
C TYR A 386 16.17 -37.10 -2.94
N ALA A 387 15.30 -37.12 -3.94
CA ALA A 387 15.32 -36.22 -5.09
C ALA A 387 13.91 -35.66 -5.30
N SER A 388 13.79 -34.37 -5.59
CA SER A 388 12.50 -33.72 -5.81
C SER A 388 12.55 -32.73 -6.97
N ALA A 389 11.49 -32.72 -7.78
CA ALA A 389 11.25 -31.73 -8.82
C ALA A 389 9.84 -31.14 -8.60
N ALA A 390 9.72 -29.81 -8.66
CA ALA A 390 8.45 -29.14 -8.49
C ALA A 390 8.29 -27.97 -9.47
N ARG A 391 7.06 -27.77 -9.95
CA ARG A 391 6.65 -26.60 -10.71
C ARG A 391 5.56 -25.88 -9.93
N GLY A 392 5.88 -24.70 -9.43
CA GLY A 392 4.93 -23.80 -8.77
C GLY A 392 4.32 -22.80 -9.74
N TYR A 393 3.22 -22.20 -9.31
CA TYR A 393 2.56 -21.09 -9.99
C TYR A 393 2.18 -20.03 -8.96
N LYS A 394 2.34 -18.75 -9.33
CA LYS A 394 1.87 -17.60 -8.57
C LYS A 394 1.02 -16.76 -9.49
N ALA A 395 -0.26 -16.66 -9.16
CA ALA A 395 -1.19 -15.85 -9.93
C ALA A 395 -0.77 -14.38 -9.92
N GLY A 396 -0.96 -13.74 -11.07
CA GLY A 396 -0.70 -12.32 -11.21
C GLY A 396 -1.55 -11.48 -10.26
N GLY A 397 -1.11 -10.25 -10.04
CA GLY A 397 -1.88 -9.20 -9.38
C GLY A 397 -1.95 -7.98 -10.26
N PHE A 398 -2.90 -7.10 -9.99
CA PHE A 398 -2.88 -5.75 -10.54
C PHE A 398 -1.93 -4.89 -9.73
N ASN A 399 -1.14 -4.07 -10.41
CA ASN A 399 -0.36 -3.06 -9.73
C ASN A 399 -1.27 -1.87 -9.38
N LEU A 400 -1.70 -1.80 -8.12
CA LEU A 400 -2.50 -0.69 -7.59
C LEU A 400 -1.67 0.59 -7.43
N GLY A 401 -0.35 0.47 -7.49
CA GLY A 401 0.61 1.57 -7.49
C GLY A 401 0.98 2.02 -8.90
N PHE A 402 0.15 1.74 -9.93
CA PHE A 402 0.34 2.37 -11.24
C PHE A 402 0.12 3.86 -11.08
N SER A 403 1.25 4.50 -10.79
CA SER A 403 1.48 5.93 -10.76
C SER A 403 0.72 6.56 -11.91
N ARG A 404 0.17 7.73 -11.65
CA ARG A 404 -0.31 8.72 -12.61
C ARG A 404 0.73 9.13 -13.68
N HIS A 405 1.69 8.28 -14.04
CA HIS A 405 2.80 8.52 -14.97
C HIS A 405 2.66 7.82 -16.32
N THR A 406 1.70 6.91 -16.52
CA THR A 406 1.58 6.17 -17.77
C THR A 406 0.23 6.41 -18.43
N CYS A 407 0.19 7.42 -19.30
CA CYS A 407 -0.66 7.36 -20.48
C CYS A 407 -0.07 6.33 -21.44
N LYS A 408 -0.48 5.07 -21.33
CA LYS A 408 -0.53 4.20 -22.51
C LYS A 408 -1.97 4.16 -22.96
N ASN A 409 -2.23 4.74 -24.13
CA ASN A 409 -3.41 4.45 -24.92
C ASN A 409 -3.43 2.92 -25.14
N SER A 410 -4.40 2.24 -24.54
CA SER A 410 -4.83 0.93 -24.99
C SER A 410 -5.90 1.15 -26.05
N SER A 411 -5.46 1.30 -27.30
CA SER A 411 -6.25 0.96 -28.48
C SER A 411 -6.19 -0.53 -28.73
#